data_AF-A0A964H8U5-F1
#
_entry.id   AF-A0A964H8U5-F1
#
_cell.length_a   1.000
_cell.length_b   1.000
_cell.length_c   1.000
_cell.angle_alpha   90.00
_cell.angle_beta   90.00
_cell.angle_gamma   90.00
#
_symmetry.space_group_name_H-M   'P 1'
#
loop_
_entity.id
_entity.type
_entity.pdbx_description
1 polymer ?
#
loop_
_entity_poly.entity_id
_entity_poly.type
_entity_poly.pdbx_seq_one_letter_code
_entity_poly.pdbx_strand_id
1 'polypeptide(L)'
;MPDKCLAPPCGLYCGCCEDKLITKECHGCGCDCGECAGQFHAVHCAISLCAKSRGHESCADCPDFPCTKLIQFANDPVWRTHQAALENLRRRQKIGTAKWIEEQRAYWMDRKRLYCEIRHHQECSEKAKDWGKKA
;
A
#
# COMPACT_ATOMS: atom_id res chain seq x y z
N MET A 1 10.00 -3.80 -14.79
CA MET A 1 9.18 -2.60 -15.15
C MET A 1 9.14 -1.68 -13.94
N PRO A 2 9.64 -0.44 -14.04
CA PRO A 2 9.81 0.47 -12.89
C PRO A 2 8.53 0.73 -12.09
N ASP A 3 7.38 0.52 -12.74
CA ASP A 3 6.06 0.83 -12.19
C ASP A 3 5.48 -0.24 -11.26
N LYS A 4 5.99 -1.48 -11.31
CA LYS A 4 5.53 -2.57 -10.42
C LYS A 4 5.78 -2.24 -8.94
N CYS A 5 6.80 -1.43 -8.63
CA CYS A 5 7.13 -1.01 -7.26
C CYS A 5 5.99 -0.27 -6.55
N LEU A 6 5.05 0.30 -7.32
CA LEU A 6 3.92 1.08 -6.80
C LEU A 6 2.69 0.23 -6.45
N ALA A 7 2.72 -1.06 -6.77
CA ALA A 7 1.61 -1.99 -6.61
C ALA A 7 1.96 -3.12 -5.63
N PRO A 8 2.25 -2.81 -4.34
CA PRO A 8 2.59 -3.82 -3.35
C PRO A 8 1.48 -4.87 -3.15
N PRO A 9 1.79 -6.01 -2.53
CA PRO A 9 0.83 -7.09 -2.40
C PRO A 9 -0.45 -6.73 -1.63
N CYS A 10 -0.37 -5.75 -0.71
CA CYS A 10 -1.47 -5.34 0.16
C CYS A 10 -2.59 -4.55 -0.53
N GLY A 11 -2.42 -4.14 -1.80
CA GLY A 11 -3.46 -3.41 -2.53
C GLY A 11 -3.44 -1.90 -2.41
N LEU A 12 -2.57 -1.33 -1.57
CA LEU A 12 -2.36 0.11 -1.55
C LEU A 12 -1.56 0.57 -2.78
N TYR A 13 -1.69 1.84 -3.12
CA TYR A 13 -0.93 2.45 -4.21
C TYR A 13 0.16 3.35 -3.65
N CYS A 14 1.43 2.94 -3.75
CA CYS A 14 2.53 3.72 -3.15
C CYS A 14 2.74 5.09 -3.82
N GLY A 15 2.16 5.33 -5.00
CA GLY A 15 2.28 6.59 -5.72
C GLY A 15 1.57 7.78 -5.07
N CYS A 16 0.73 7.56 -4.04
CA CYS A 16 0.12 8.64 -3.24
C CYS A 16 0.76 8.82 -1.84
N CYS A 17 1.77 8.01 -1.49
CA CYS A 17 2.39 8.02 -0.17
C CYS A 17 3.36 9.20 0.00
N GLU A 18 3.37 9.80 1.20
CA GLU A 18 4.23 10.94 1.52
C GLU A 18 5.72 10.60 1.48
N ASP A 19 6.13 9.41 1.96
CA ASP A 19 7.54 8.98 1.96
C ASP A 19 8.12 8.86 0.54
N LYS A 20 7.25 8.60 -0.43
CA LYS A 20 7.64 8.56 -1.84
C LYS A 20 7.68 9.95 -2.46
N LEU A 21 6.64 10.76 -2.21
CA LEU A 21 6.42 12.01 -2.93
C LEU A 21 7.17 13.21 -2.33
N ILE A 22 7.29 13.25 -1.00
CA ILE A 22 7.81 14.38 -0.24
C ILE A 22 9.22 14.08 0.23
N THR A 23 9.41 13.07 1.09
CA THR A 23 10.74 12.75 1.65
C THR A 23 11.64 12.09 0.61
N LYS A 24 11.03 11.37 -0.34
CA LYS A 24 11.70 10.61 -1.41
C LYS A 24 12.62 9.50 -0.89
N GLU A 25 12.41 9.07 0.34
CA GLU A 25 13.16 7.98 0.98
C GLU A 25 12.63 6.60 0.57
N CYS A 26 11.40 6.55 0.04
CA CYS A 26 10.73 5.32 -0.36
C CYS A 26 10.45 5.28 -1.87
N HIS A 27 10.92 4.23 -2.55
CA HIS A 27 10.58 4.00 -3.96
C HIS A 27 9.24 3.26 -4.15
N GLY A 28 8.66 2.74 -3.08
CA GLY A 28 7.43 1.93 -3.05
C GLY A 28 7.70 0.55 -2.44
N CYS A 29 6.70 -0.02 -1.77
CA CYS A 29 6.84 -1.28 -1.03
C CYS A 29 7.04 -2.52 -1.94
N GLY A 30 6.88 -2.38 -3.26
CA GLY A 30 7.24 -3.41 -4.23
C GLY A 30 8.66 -3.26 -4.83
N CYS A 31 9.48 -2.34 -4.31
CA CYS A 31 10.83 -2.09 -4.81
C CYS A 31 11.85 -3.08 -4.23
N ASP A 32 12.85 -3.44 -5.04
CA ASP A 32 13.93 -4.39 -4.74
C ASP A 32 15.35 -3.76 -4.83
N CYS A 33 15.44 -2.42 -4.82
CA CYS A 33 16.69 -1.68 -5.05
C CYS A 33 17.79 -1.83 -3.97
N GLY A 34 17.51 -2.45 -2.82
CA GLY A 34 18.47 -2.65 -1.73
C GLY A 34 18.58 -1.49 -0.74
N GLU A 35 18.21 -0.27 -1.14
CA GLU A 35 18.70 0.95 -0.45
C GLU A 35 17.60 1.89 0.07
N CYS A 36 16.34 1.69 -0.31
CA CYS A 36 15.24 2.59 0.08
C CYS A 36 14.42 2.08 1.28
N ALA A 37 13.73 3.02 1.95
CA ALA A 37 12.86 2.72 3.09
C ALA A 37 11.73 1.71 2.75
N GLY A 38 11.29 1.66 1.49
CA GLY A 38 10.25 0.73 1.04
C GLY A 38 10.64 -0.74 1.19
N GLN A 39 11.90 -1.09 0.93
CA GLN A 39 12.39 -2.46 1.11
C GLN A 39 12.52 -2.82 2.59
N PHE A 40 13.05 -1.91 3.41
CA PHE A 40 13.11 -2.11 4.86
C PHE A 40 11.72 -2.36 5.45
N HIS A 41 10.71 -1.60 5.01
CA HIS A 41 9.33 -1.86 5.42
C HIS A 41 8.79 -3.21 4.91
N ALA A 42 9.04 -3.56 3.64
CA ALA A 42 8.54 -4.78 3.04
C ALA A 42 9.02 -6.07 3.74
N VAL A 43 10.27 -6.11 4.23
CA VAL A 43 10.80 -7.28 4.95
C VAL A 43 10.25 -7.46 6.37
N HIS A 44 9.65 -6.41 6.96
CA HIS A 44 8.98 -6.46 8.27
C HIS A 44 7.45 -6.52 8.15
N CYS A 45 6.90 -6.34 6.95
CA CYS A 45 5.46 -6.33 6.72
C CYS A 45 4.89 -7.74 6.63
N ALA A 46 3.98 -8.09 7.54
CA ALA A 46 3.35 -9.42 7.59
C ALA A 46 2.59 -9.80 6.30
N ILE A 47 2.03 -8.82 5.56
CA ILE A 47 1.34 -9.07 4.29
C ILE A 47 2.34 -9.38 3.18
N SER A 48 3.42 -8.59 3.07
CA SER A 48 4.47 -8.82 2.07
C SER A 48 5.16 -10.17 2.28
N LEU A 49 5.46 -10.52 3.53
CA LEU A 49 6.03 -11.82 3.89
C LEU A 49 5.09 -12.98 3.54
N CYS A 50 3.80 -12.84 3.81
CA CYS A 50 2.77 -13.84 3.48
C CYS A 50 2.63 -14.04 1.96
N ALA A 51 2.58 -12.95 1.17
CA ALA A 51 2.51 -13.04 -0.28
C ALA A 51 3.76 -13.73 -0.84
N LYS A 52 4.95 -13.33 -0.36
CA LYS A 52 6.23 -13.93 -0.77
C LYS A 52 6.33 -15.41 -0.43
N SER A 53 5.95 -15.83 0.78
CA SER A 53 6.03 -17.24 1.18
C SER A 53 5.09 -18.15 0.39
N ARG A 54 4.00 -17.59 -0.15
CA ARG A 54 3.03 -18.30 -1.00
C ARG A 54 3.28 -18.14 -2.50
N GLY A 55 4.32 -17.40 -2.90
CA GLY A 55 4.64 -17.17 -4.31
C GLY A 55 3.63 -16.27 -5.05
N HIS A 56 2.91 -15.40 -4.33
CA HIS A 56 1.96 -14.46 -4.92
C HIS A 56 2.62 -13.09 -5.14
N GLU A 57 2.45 -12.48 -6.33
CA GLU A 57 2.85 -11.08 -6.57
C GLU A 57 1.92 -10.12 -5.82
N SER A 58 0.64 -10.49 -5.71
CA SER A 58 -0.40 -9.69 -5.09
C SER A 58 -1.33 -10.53 -4.22
N CYS A 59 -1.92 -9.94 -3.17
CA CYS A 59 -3.02 -10.61 -2.48
C CYS A 59 -4.23 -10.86 -3.40
N ALA A 60 -4.32 -10.18 -4.55
CA ALA A 60 -5.34 -10.44 -5.57
C ALA A 60 -5.16 -11.82 -6.26
N ASP A 61 -3.95 -12.38 -6.22
CA ASP A 61 -3.62 -13.69 -6.79
C ASP A 61 -3.83 -14.84 -5.78
N CYS A 62 -4.17 -14.48 -4.52
CA CYS A 62 -4.37 -15.45 -3.45
C CYS A 62 -5.76 -16.10 -3.57
N PRO A 63 -5.86 -17.44 -3.53
CA PRO A 63 -7.15 -18.14 -3.60
C PRO A 63 -8.04 -17.87 -2.37
N ASP A 64 -7.44 -17.50 -1.24
CA ASP A 64 -8.16 -17.18 0.00
C ASP A 64 -8.61 -15.71 0.07
N PHE A 65 -8.43 -14.94 -1.00
CA PHE A 65 -8.77 -13.52 -1.01
C PHE A 65 -10.30 -13.29 -1.02
N PRO A 66 -10.86 -12.42 -0.15
CA PRO A 66 -10.18 -11.69 0.93
C PRO A 66 -10.04 -12.53 2.21
N CYS A 67 -8.82 -12.70 2.71
CA CYS A 67 -8.57 -13.44 3.94
C CYS A 67 -8.64 -12.54 5.19
N THR A 68 -8.81 -13.12 6.37
CA THR A 68 -8.94 -12.39 7.65
C THR A 68 -7.81 -11.39 7.89
N LYS A 69 -6.55 -11.77 7.59
CA LYS A 69 -5.39 -10.89 7.75
C LYS A 69 -5.53 -9.60 6.94
N LEU A 70 -6.01 -9.71 5.71
CA LEU A 70 -6.17 -8.58 4.82
C LEU A 70 -7.42 -7.74 5.19
N ILE A 71 -8.49 -8.38 5.64
CA ILE A 71 -9.68 -7.69 6.15
C ILE A 71 -9.30 -6.83 7.38
N GLN A 72 -8.52 -7.39 8.31
CA GLN A 72 -8.01 -6.65 9.47
C GLN A 72 -7.13 -5.48 9.06
N PHE A 73 -6.20 -5.70 8.12
CA PHE A 73 -5.36 -4.63 7.58
C PHE A 73 -6.19 -3.49 6.97
N ALA A 74 -7.21 -3.80 6.18
CA ALA A 74 -8.06 -2.81 5.53
C ALA A 74 -8.96 -2.04 6.53
N ASN A 75 -9.25 -2.63 7.69
CA ASN A 75 -10.08 -2.04 8.74
C ASN A 75 -9.24 -1.62 9.96
N ASP A 76 -8.00 -1.19 9.73
CA ASP A 76 -7.13 -0.69 10.79
C ASP A 76 -7.76 0.57 11.45
N PRO A 77 -7.92 0.59 12.79
CA PRO A 77 -8.58 1.69 13.47
C PRO A 77 -7.77 3.00 13.46
N VAL A 78 -6.45 2.90 13.24
CA VAL A 78 -5.53 4.03 13.18
C VAL A 78 -5.27 4.40 11.72
N TRP A 79 -4.83 3.43 10.91
CA TRP A 79 -4.48 3.61 9.50
C TRP A 79 -5.70 3.51 8.59
N ARG A 80 -6.58 4.51 8.68
CA ARG A 80 -7.79 4.59 7.86
C ARG A 80 -7.51 4.68 6.36
N THR A 81 -6.29 5.05 5.95
CA THR A 81 -5.85 5.02 4.54
C THR A 81 -5.81 3.59 3.98
N HIS A 82 -5.78 2.56 4.84
CA HIS A 82 -5.82 1.16 4.42
C HIS A 82 -7.16 0.71 3.85
N GLN A 83 -8.25 1.46 4.06
CA GLN A 83 -9.61 1.08 3.64
C GLN A 83 -9.74 0.79 2.14
N ALA A 84 -8.92 1.43 1.30
CA ALA A 84 -8.94 1.25 -0.14
C ALA A 84 -8.35 -0.10 -0.60
N ALA A 85 -7.62 -0.81 0.26
CA ALA A 85 -6.87 -2.01 -0.09
C ALA A 85 -7.73 -3.10 -0.74
N LEU A 86 -8.89 -3.42 -0.15
CA LEU A 86 -9.75 -4.51 -0.64
C LEU A 86 -10.33 -4.19 -2.01
N GLU A 87 -10.80 -2.97 -2.22
CA GLU A 87 -11.38 -2.57 -3.51
C GLU A 87 -10.32 -2.49 -4.60
N ASN A 88 -9.13 -1.98 -4.27
CA ASN A 88 -8.00 -2.00 -5.17
C ASN A 88 -7.60 -3.43 -5.56
N LEU A 89 -7.59 -4.38 -4.63
CA LEU A 89 -7.26 -5.77 -4.93
C LEU A 89 -8.33 -6.45 -5.79
N ARG A 90 -9.62 -6.20 -5.55
CA ARG A 90 -10.70 -6.64 -6.44
C ARG A 90 -10.54 -6.08 -7.85
N ARG A 91 -10.21 -4.78 -7.95
CA ARG A 91 -9.96 -4.14 -9.25
C ARG A 91 -8.76 -4.79 -9.94
N ARG A 92 -7.63 -4.95 -9.24
CA ARG A 92 -6.42 -5.62 -9.74
C ARG A 92 -6.69 -7.05 -10.21
N GLN A 93 -7.50 -7.82 -9.49
CA GLN A 93 -7.88 -9.18 -9.89
C GLN A 93 -8.65 -9.17 -11.23
N LYS A 94 -9.50 -8.16 -11.46
CA LYS A 94 -10.32 -8.05 -12.67
C LYS A 94 -9.55 -7.56 -13.90
N ILE A 95 -8.65 -6.59 -13.74
CA ILE A 95 -8.02 -5.90 -14.88
C ILE A 95 -6.51 -6.15 -15.00
N GLY A 96 -5.91 -6.85 -14.03
CA GLY A 96 -4.47 -7.04 -13.92
C GLY A 96 -3.75 -5.83 -13.31
N THR A 97 -2.57 -6.09 -12.73
CA THR A 97 -1.78 -5.06 -12.02
C THR A 97 -1.35 -3.90 -12.94
N ALA A 98 -0.98 -4.15 -14.19
CA ALA A 98 -0.51 -3.10 -15.10
C ALA A 98 -1.59 -2.03 -15.37
N LYS A 99 -2.78 -2.45 -15.80
CA LYS A 99 -3.91 -1.54 -16.04
C LYS A 99 -4.36 -0.83 -14.76
N TRP A 100 -4.35 -1.53 -13.63
CA TRP A 100 -4.67 -0.91 -12.34
C TRP A 100 -3.68 0.21 -11.97
N ILE A 101 -2.38 0.04 -12.22
CA ILE A 101 -1.39 1.11 -11.99
C ILE A 101 -1.71 2.34 -12.85
N GLU A 102 -2.10 2.16 -14.11
CA GLU A 102 -2.51 3.26 -15.00
C GLU A 102 -3.73 4.00 -14.44
N GLU A 103 -4.75 3.26 -13.99
CA GLU A 103 -5.94 3.83 -13.34
C GLU A 103 -5.57 4.63 -12.09
N GLN A 104 -4.70 4.10 -11.22
CA GLN A 104 -4.25 4.80 -10.03
C GLN A 104 -3.48 6.07 -10.38
N ARG A 105 -2.58 6.04 -11.37
CA ARG A 105 -1.88 7.26 -11.81
C ARG A 105 -2.85 8.34 -12.24
N ALA A 106 -3.78 8.01 -13.14
CA ALA A 106 -4.78 8.95 -13.61
C ALA A 106 -5.65 9.49 -12.46
N TYR A 107 -6.05 8.62 -11.53
CA TYR A 107 -6.83 8.99 -10.36
C TYR A 107 -6.08 9.95 -9.43
N TRP A 108 -4.78 9.76 -9.22
CA TRP A 108 -3.96 10.57 -8.31
C TRP A 108 -3.29 11.79 -8.97
N MET A 109 -3.53 12.05 -10.26
CA MET A 109 -3.11 13.30 -10.93
C MET A 109 -3.83 14.54 -10.38
N ASP A 110 -5.03 14.37 -9.79
CA ASP A 110 -5.74 15.45 -9.12
C ASP A 110 -4.96 15.90 -7.87
N ARG A 111 -4.39 17.12 -7.95
CA ARG A 111 -3.56 17.71 -6.89
C ARG A 111 -4.33 17.92 -5.59
N LYS A 112 -5.62 18.28 -5.65
CA LYS A 112 -6.43 18.49 -4.46
C LYS A 112 -6.67 17.16 -3.76
N ARG A 113 -6.98 16.12 -4.53
CA ARG A 113 -7.16 14.76 -4.00
C ARG A 113 -5.88 14.23 -3.36
N LEU A 114 -4.76 14.36 -4.06
CA LEU A 114 -3.46 13.93 -3.56
C LEU A 114 -3.09 14.64 -2.26
N TYR A 115 -3.31 15.95 -2.19
CA TYR A 115 -3.08 16.73 -0.97
C TYR A 115 -3.93 16.22 0.21
N CYS A 116 -5.22 15.96 -0.01
CA CYS A 116 -6.09 15.42 1.04
C CYS A 116 -5.63 14.04 1.53
N GLU A 117 -5.18 13.17 0.63
CA GLU A 117 -4.68 11.84 1.00
C GLU A 117 -3.39 11.91 1.82
N ILE A 118 -2.43 12.76 1.42
CA ILE A 118 -1.20 12.98 2.17
C ILE A 118 -1.53 13.50 3.58
N ARG A 119 -2.42 14.50 3.68
CA ARG A 119 -2.85 15.02 4.99
C ARG A 119 -3.52 13.93 5.84
N HIS A 120 -4.34 13.09 5.23
CA HIS A 120 -4.98 11.96 5.92
C HIS A 120 -3.95 10.95 6.43
N HIS A 121 -2.89 10.66 5.66
CA HIS A 121 -1.75 9.84 6.06
C HIS A 121 -1.04 10.43 7.28
N GLN A 122 -0.77 11.74 7.28
CA GLN A 122 -0.14 12.46 8.39
C GLN A 122 -0.97 12.41 9.67
N GLU A 123 -2.29 12.64 9.55
CA GLU A 123 -3.22 12.50 10.68
C GLU A 123 -3.21 11.08 11.27
N CYS A 124 -3.11 10.04 10.43
CA CYS A 124 -2.99 8.66 10.89
C CYS A 124 -1.65 8.41 11.58
N SER A 125 -0.55 8.94 11.03
CA SER A 125 0.80 8.83 11.59
C SER A 125 0.89 9.45 12.99
N GLU A 126 0.33 10.64 13.20
CA GLU A 126 0.29 11.26 14.53
C GLU A 126 -0.56 10.45 15.52
N LYS A 127 -1.73 9.95 15.10
CA LYS A 127 -2.54 9.07 15.95
C LYS A 127 -1.84 7.77 16.31
N ALA A 128 -1.04 7.20 15.40
CA ALA A 128 -0.28 5.98 15.66
C ALA A 128 0.74 6.18 16.79
N LYS A 129 1.41 7.35 16.84
CA LYS A 129 2.33 7.70 17.94
C LYS A 129 1.61 7.77 19.29
N ASP A 130 0.37 8.26 19.31
CA ASP A 130 -0.43 8.36 20.53
C ASP A 130 -1.00 6.99 20.97
N TRP A 131 -1.34 6.13 20.02
CA TRP A 131 -1.80 4.77 20.29
C TRP A 131 -0.69 3.90 20.90
N GLY A 132 0.54 4.02 20.37
CA GLY A 132 1.71 3.31 20.90
C GLY A 132 2.13 3.72 22.32
N LYS A 133 1.67 4.88 22.80
CA LYS A 133 1.90 5.34 24.19
C LYS A 133 0.85 4.82 25.18
N LYS A 134 -0.25 4.25 24.70
CA LYS A 134 -1.38 3.74 25.51
C LYS A 134 -1.42 2.21 25.60
N ALA A 135 -0.50 1.52 24.92
CA ALA A 135 -0.35 0.07 24.92
C ALA A 135 0.77 -0.37 25.87
#